data_AF-A0A7D4E217-F1
#
_entry.id   AF-A0A7D4E217-F1
#
_cell.length_a   1.000
_cell.length_b   1.000
_cell.length_c   1.000
_cell.angle_alpha   90.00
_cell.angle_beta   90.00
_cell.angle_gamma   90.00
#
_symmetry.space_group_name_H-M   'P 1'
#
loop_
_entity.id
_entity.type
_entity.pdbx_description
1 polymer ?
#
loop_
_entity_poly.entity_id
_entity_poly.type
_entity_poly.pdbx_seq_one_letter_code
_entity_poly.pdbx_strand_id
1 'polypeptide(L)' 'MHWSSLGEFLAMGGYAVYVWGSLLMTAFLLGGEQLLLARRRRALLAGPRPVAEYREAGDA' A
#
# COMPACT_ATOMS: atom_id res chain seq x y z
N MET A 1 35.92 7.27 9.46
CA MET A 1 34.86 6.30 9.75
C MET A 1 34.36 6.56 11.17
N HIS A 2 33.27 7.30 11.32
CA HIS A 2 32.52 7.37 12.58
C HIS A 2 31.11 7.84 12.22
N TRP A 3 30.26 6.91 11.78
CA TRP A 3 28.83 7.17 11.67
C TRP A 3 28.29 7.11 13.10
N SER A 4 28.28 8.25 13.79
CA SER A 4 28.30 8.28 15.26
C SER A 4 27.00 7.89 15.93
N SER A 5 25.86 7.90 15.24
CA SER A 5 24.67 7.17 15.66
C SER A 5 23.51 7.39 14.69
N LEU A 6 22.62 6.39 14.59
CA LEU A 6 21.25 6.61 14.08
C LEU A 6 20.49 7.67 14.90
N GLY A 7 20.87 7.83 16.18
CA GLY A 7 20.32 8.83 17.10
C GLY A 7 20.56 10.26 16.63
N GLU A 8 21.75 10.60 16.14
CA GLU A 8 22.03 11.93 15.56
C GLU A 8 21.28 12.16 14.24
N PHE A 9 21.04 11.11 13.46
CA PHE A 9 20.26 11.18 12.22
C PHE A 9 18.76 11.42 12.49
N LEU A 10 18.22 10.78 13.53
CA LEU A 10 16.87 11.05 14.04
C LEU A 10 16.77 12.43 14.70
N ALA A 11 17.82 12.84 15.41
CA ALA A 11 17.91 14.10 16.13
C ALA A 11 18.56 15.23 15.31
N MET A 12 18.55 15.15 13.97
CA MET A 12 18.96 16.24 13.06
C MET A 12 17.99 17.44 13.13
N GLY A 13 17.63 17.89 14.33
CA GLY A 13 16.81 19.07 14.64
C GLY A 13 15.80 19.44 13.54
N GLY A 14 16.04 20.57 12.88
CA GLY A 14 15.15 21.11 11.85
C GLY A 14 15.14 20.34 10.51
N TYR A 15 16.18 19.58 10.16
CA TYR A 15 16.22 18.82 8.90
C TYR A 15 15.49 17.49 8.96
N ALA A 16 15.43 16.89 10.16
CA ALA A 16 14.72 15.64 10.40
C ALA A 16 13.23 15.75 10.00
N VAL A 17 12.60 16.92 10.19
CA VAL A 17 11.19 17.15 9.83
C VAL A 17 10.92 16.93 8.35
N TYR A 18 11.83 17.36 7.46
CA TYR A 18 11.66 17.19 6.02
C TYR A 18 11.85 15.73 5.60
N VAL A 19 12.83 15.03 6.19
CA VAL A 19 13.13 13.63 5.88
C VAL A 19 12.02 12.72 6.37
N TRP A 20 11.67 12.82 7.65
CA TRP A 20 10.60 12.02 8.26
C TRP A 20 9.23 12.40 7.71
N GLY A 21 8.99 13.69 7.46
CA GLY A 21 7.75 14.15 6.84
C GLY A 21 7.55 13.59 5.44
N SER A 22 8.57 13.64 4.57
CA SER A 22 8.47 13.09 3.22
C SER A 22 8.39 11.56 3.20
N LEU A 23 9.13 10.88 4.09
CA LEU A 23 9.05 9.43 4.27
C LEU A 23 7.65 9.00 4.70
N LEU A 24 7.11 9.64 5.74
CA LEU A 24 5.75 9.37 6.24
C LEU A 24 4.71 9.69 5.18
N MET A 25 4.86 10.79 4.43
CA MET A 25 3.89 11.15 3.40
C MET A 25 3.90 10.14 2.25
N THR A 26 5.08 9.66 1.85
CA THR A 26 5.21 8.62 0.83
C THR A 26 4.60 7.30 1.32
N ALA A 27 4.92 6.89 2.55
CA ALA A 27 4.36 5.69 3.16
C ALA A 27 2.83 5.79 3.33
N PHE A 28 2.31 6.97 3.63
CA PHE A 28 0.89 7.23 3.75
C PHE A 28 0.17 7.12 2.40
N LEU A 29 0.72 7.71 1.34
CA LEU A 29 0.15 7.61 -0.01
C LEU A 29 0.15 6.15 -0.51
N LEU A 30 1.28 5.47 -0.42
CA LEU A 30 1.41 4.06 -0.81
C LEU A 30 0.52 3.15 0.04
N GLY A 31 0.50 3.35 1.36
CA GLY A 31 -0.33 2.59 2.29
C GLY A 31 -1.82 2.81 2.03
N GLY A 32 -2.21 4.04 1.74
CA GLY A 32 -3.57 4.41 1.36
C GLY A 32 -3.99 3.73 0.05
N GLU A 33 -3.15 3.82 -0.98
CA GLU A 33 -3.42 3.16 -2.27
C GLU A 33 -3.54 1.64 -2.12
N GLN A 34 -2.63 1.02 -1.36
CA GLN A 34 -2.68 -0.41 -1.08
C GLN A 34 -3.92 -0.81 -0.28
N LEU A 35 -4.35 0.00 0.68
CA LEU A 35 -5.57 -0.25 1.42
C LEU A 35 -6.80 -0.15 0.52
N LEU A 36 -6.89 0.88 -0.34
CA LEU A 36 -7.99 1.01 -1.29
C LEU A 36 -8.01 -0.16 -2.29
N LEU A 37 -6.84 -0.56 -2.81
CA LEU A 37 -6.71 -1.70 -3.71
C LEU A 37 -7.09 -3.01 -3.03
N ALA A 38 -6.67 -3.22 -1.78
CA ALA A 38 -7.04 -4.39 -0.99
C ALA A 38 -8.56 -4.44 -0.73
N ARG A 39 -9.19 -3.29 -0.45
CA ARG A 39 -10.65 -3.19 -0.31
C ARG A 39 -11.38 -3.53 -1.61
N ARG A 40 -10.88 -3.04 -2.75
CA ARG A 40 -11.42 -3.39 -4.08
C ARG A 40 -11.27 -4.88 -4.38
N ARG A 41 -10.09 -5.47 -4.10
CA ARG A 41 -9.86 -6.91 -4.25
C ARG A 41 -10.82 -7.74 -3.39
N ARG A 42 -11.03 -7.35 -2.13
CA ARG A 42 -12.01 -8.01 -1.25
C ARG A 42 -13.43 -7.91 -1.79
N ALA A 43 -13.82 -6.76 -2.34
CA ALA A 43 -15.14 -6.59 -2.96
C ALA A 43 -15.32 -7.47 -4.21
N LEU A 44 -14.26 -7.65 -5.01
CA LEU A 44 -14.28 -8.55 -6.19
C LEU A 44 -14.32 -10.03 -5.79
N LEU A 45 -13.57 -10.43 -4.76
CA LEU A 45 -13.57 -11.81 -4.25
C LEU A 45 -14.83 -12.15 -3.45
N ALA A 46 -15.49 -11.14 -2.88
CA ALA A 46 -16.80 -11.29 -2.24
C ALA A 46 -17.98 -11.23 -3.25
N GLY A 47 -17.69 -10.92 -4.52
CA GLY A 47 -18.68 -10.77 -5.61
C GLY A 47 -18.70 -11.96 -6.59
N PRO A 48 -19.79 -12.13 -7.38
CA PRO A 48 -20.35 -13.42 -7.78
C PRO A 48 -19.43 -14.43 -8.48
N ARG A 49 -19.74 -15.71 -8.23
CA ARG A 49 -19.10 -16.92 -8.78
C ARG A 49 -18.74 -16.78 -10.27
N PRO A 50 -17.59 -17.34 -10.69
CA PRO A 50 -17.11 -17.23 -12.06
C PRO A 50 -18.17 -17.72 -13.04
N VAL A 51 -18.31 -16.93 -14.09
CA VAL A 51 -18.99 -17.04 -15.39
C VAL A 51 -18.83 -18.39 -16.15
N ALA A 52 -18.53 -19.49 -15.47
CA ALA A 52 -18.42 -20.83 -16.04
C ALA A 52 -19.77 -21.37 -16.56
N GLU A 53 -20.88 -20.81 -16.09
CA GLU A 53 -22.23 -21.24 -16.42
C GLU A 53 -22.67 -20.89 -17.87
N TYR A 54 -21.88 -20.11 -18.62
CA TYR A 54 -22.23 -19.73 -20.00
C TYR A 54 -21.70 -20.69 -21.08
N ARG A 55 -20.82 -21.63 -20.72
CA ARG A 55 -20.30 -22.62 -21.68
C ARG A 55 -21.21 -23.84 -21.79
N GLU A 56 -21.98 -24.17 -20.76
CA GLU A 56 -22.86 -25.35 -20.78
C GLU A 56 -24.25 -25.05 -21.37
N ALA A 57 -24.68 -23.79 -21.41
CA ALA A 57 -25.97 -23.38 -21.98
C ALA A 57 -25.95 -23.09 -23.49
N GLY A 58 -24.77 -23.08 -24.12
CA GLY A 58 -24.59 -22.88 -25.56
C GLY A 58 -24.36 -24.16 -26.36
N ASP A 59 -24.17 -25.28 -25.65
CA ASP A 59 -23.84 -26.60 -26.21
C ASP A 59 -25.01 -27.61 -26.04
N ALA A 60 -26.23 -27.11 -25.80
CA ALA A 60 -27.48 -27.90 -25.67
C ALA A 60 -28.46 -27.63 -26.81
#